data_AF-A0A1W9X3T7-F1
#
_entry.id   AF-A0A1W9X3T7-F1
#
_cell.length_a   1.000
_cell.length_b   1.000
_cell.length_c   1.000
_cell.angle_alpha   90.00
_cell.angle_beta   90.00
_cell.angle_gamma   90.00
#
_symmetry.space_group_name_H-M   'P 1'
#
loop_
_entity.id
_entity.type
_entity.pdbx_description
1 polymer ?
#
loop_
_entity_poly.entity_id
_entity_poly.type
_entity_poly.pdbx_seq_one_letter_code
_entity_poly.pdbx_strand_id
1 'polypeptide(L)'
;MLYAPAWSGDFYPYLSGLPDELADDETFDDIHSTYRDRLMSWDDEWIAVTIDGDLFCGYYRKDLFENKQNMKDFKTKYGYDLAPPDTWRQYRDIAEFFTGRIGPDGKKLFGATEVFARGGQQFWDLFSRVSAYTNHPDHPGSRFFNPETMKSQVSNPGWVKAVGDYADILQFCPPGSISYSLDDMRKAFCKGMAAMTIEWGDTGQMAADPKRSSVRGNVGYFILPGTHEIWNYKIGKWDHSKRPHKAPFLAFGGWVGSVPKSSTKKEAAWDYVMWYGSPENSLHDVVTSGTGVNPYRLSHFTSIDAWTKAFSKQAASEYLGVLRASLDSPHTAPDLRIPGFHEYTEALEIQLGRVLKKEIAAKEAMDIVAGKWDKITDKHGRKKQLDIYRSSMGLDPLP
;
A
#
# COMPACT_ATOMS: atom_id res chain seq x y z
N MET A 1 -23.01 2.00 5.30
CA MET A 1 -22.31 2.33 4.04
C MET A 1 -20.92 1.75 4.14
N LEU A 2 -20.47 1.04 3.10
CA LEU A 2 -19.09 0.54 3.01
C LEU A 2 -18.33 1.42 2.02
N TYR A 3 -17.16 1.94 2.41
CA TYR A 3 -16.36 2.82 1.57
C TYR A 3 -14.87 2.73 1.96
N ALA A 4 -13.99 3.21 1.08
CA ALA A 4 -12.56 3.28 1.35
C ALA A 4 -12.25 4.41 2.37
N PRO A 5 -11.40 4.20 3.40
CA PRO A 5 -10.95 5.23 4.33
C PRO A 5 -10.27 6.44 3.67
N ALA A 6 -9.71 6.26 2.47
CA ALA A 6 -9.22 7.35 1.61
C ALA A 6 -10.31 8.42 1.33
N TRP A 7 -11.58 8.02 1.32
CA TRP A 7 -12.72 8.89 1.05
C TRP A 7 -13.34 9.46 2.33
N SER A 8 -12.82 9.14 3.53
CA SER A 8 -13.38 9.63 4.81
C SER A 8 -13.48 11.15 4.84
N GLY A 9 -12.55 11.88 4.22
CA GLY A 9 -12.62 13.34 4.10
C GLY A 9 -13.90 13.86 3.42
N ASP A 10 -14.44 13.12 2.45
CA ASP A 10 -15.70 13.46 1.77
C ASP A 10 -16.94 13.10 2.60
N PHE A 11 -16.86 12.07 3.46
CA PHE A 11 -18.01 11.53 4.17
C PHE A 11 -18.14 11.98 5.62
N TYR A 12 -17.04 12.25 6.33
CA TYR A 12 -17.03 12.45 7.78
C TYR A 12 -18.09 13.44 8.32
N PRO A 13 -18.43 14.57 7.65
CA PRO A 13 -19.41 15.51 8.19
C PRO A 13 -20.82 14.89 8.28
N TYR A 14 -21.06 13.84 7.49
CA TYR A 14 -22.35 13.17 7.30
C TYR A 14 -22.47 11.82 8.01
N LEU A 15 -21.45 11.38 8.74
CA LEU A 15 -21.42 10.08 9.43
C LEU A 15 -21.74 10.23 10.92
N SER A 16 -22.60 9.38 11.47
CA SER A 16 -22.82 9.35 12.92
C SER A 16 -21.60 8.77 13.63
N GLY A 17 -21.42 9.17 14.89
CA GLY A 17 -20.52 8.45 15.78
C GLY A 17 -20.95 7.00 15.99
N LEU A 18 -19.97 6.14 16.23
CA LEU A 18 -20.15 4.80 16.78
C LEU A 18 -20.63 4.94 18.24
N PRO A 19 -21.70 4.24 18.66
CA PRO A 19 -22.12 4.19 20.05
C PRO A 19 -21.00 3.70 20.99
N ASP A 20 -20.85 4.34 22.15
CA ASP A 20 -19.82 4.02 23.12
C ASP A 20 -19.87 2.54 23.55
N GLU A 21 -21.07 1.96 23.71
CA GLU A 21 -21.20 0.56 24.12
C GLU A 21 -20.60 -0.42 23.08
N LEU A 22 -20.58 -0.04 21.80
CA LEU A 22 -19.96 -0.84 20.74
C LEU A 22 -18.45 -0.60 20.63
N ALA A 23 -17.97 0.58 21.05
CA ALA A 23 -16.54 0.89 21.13
C ALA A 23 -15.88 0.22 22.36
N ASP A 24 -16.65 0.01 23.44
CA ASP A 24 -16.22 -0.66 24.67
C ASP A 24 -16.22 -2.20 24.57
N ASP A 25 -16.72 -2.77 23.47
CA ASP A 25 -16.75 -4.22 23.24
C ASP A 25 -15.33 -4.77 22.99
N GLU A 26 -14.98 -5.90 23.61
CA GLU A 26 -13.63 -6.50 23.47
C GLU A 26 -13.28 -6.86 22.01
N THR A 27 -14.27 -7.11 21.16
CA THR A 27 -14.03 -7.35 19.72
C THR A 27 -13.64 -6.08 18.97
N PHE A 28 -13.95 -4.89 19.50
CA PHE A 28 -13.42 -3.63 18.97
C PHE A 28 -11.90 -3.54 19.20
N ASP A 29 -11.43 -4.01 20.36
CA ASP A 29 -10.01 -4.07 20.71
C ASP A 29 -9.21 -5.07 19.89
N ASP A 30 -9.88 -6.08 19.34
CA ASP A 30 -9.29 -7.04 18.40
C ASP A 30 -8.99 -6.43 17.02
N ILE A 31 -9.48 -5.24 16.67
CA ILE A 31 -9.05 -4.53 15.46
C ILE A 31 -7.65 -3.96 15.69
N HIS A 32 -6.72 -4.19 14.76
CA HIS A 32 -5.36 -3.69 14.88
C HIS A 32 -5.36 -2.16 14.98
N SER A 33 -4.61 -1.60 15.95
CA SER A 33 -4.53 -0.16 16.24
C SER A 33 -4.22 0.71 15.02
N THR A 34 -3.31 0.29 14.14
CA THR A 34 -3.04 0.96 12.86
C THR A 34 -4.29 1.23 12.01
N TYR A 35 -5.26 0.32 12.01
CA TYR A 35 -6.54 0.52 11.35
C TYR A 35 -7.54 1.26 12.24
N ARG A 36 -7.69 0.79 13.49
CA ARG A 36 -8.64 1.38 14.45
C ARG A 36 -8.33 2.85 14.68
N ASP A 37 -7.18 3.15 15.25
CA ASP A 37 -6.86 4.47 15.75
C ASP A 37 -6.58 5.48 14.64
N ARG A 38 -6.21 5.01 13.43
CA ARG A 38 -5.87 5.90 12.31
C ARG A 38 -6.95 6.01 11.25
N LEU A 39 -7.73 4.96 10.98
CA LEU A 39 -8.68 4.96 9.85
C LEU A 39 -10.15 5.02 10.30
N MET A 40 -10.47 4.66 11.54
CA MET A 40 -11.85 4.64 12.04
C MET A 40 -12.28 5.94 12.72
N SER A 41 -11.33 6.78 13.12
CA SER A 41 -11.59 8.05 13.81
C SER A 41 -11.51 9.27 12.90
N TRP A 42 -12.20 10.32 13.31
CA TRP A 42 -12.09 11.68 12.78
C TRP A 42 -12.38 12.69 13.89
N ASP A 43 -11.52 13.69 14.10
CA ASP A 43 -11.64 14.68 15.19
C ASP A 43 -11.91 14.02 16.57
N ASP A 44 -11.15 12.96 16.89
CA ASP A 44 -11.27 12.15 18.12
C ASP A 44 -12.59 11.39 18.31
N GLU A 45 -13.48 11.37 17.32
CA GLU A 45 -14.70 10.55 17.33
C GLU A 45 -14.54 9.30 16.44
N TRP A 46 -14.98 8.13 16.95
CA TRP A 46 -15.13 6.93 16.12
C TRP A 46 -16.31 7.08 15.17
N ILE A 47 -16.06 7.10 13.85
CA ILE A 47 -17.08 7.30 12.81
C ILE A 47 -17.22 6.11 11.86
N ALA A 48 -16.41 5.08 12.06
CA ALA A 48 -16.25 3.94 11.17
C ALA A 48 -15.81 2.69 11.93
N VAL A 49 -16.01 1.52 11.33
CA VAL A 49 -15.44 0.25 11.77
C VAL A 49 -14.73 -0.39 10.58
N THR A 50 -13.47 -0.80 10.76
CA THR A 50 -12.70 -1.49 9.72
C THR A 50 -13.31 -2.86 9.48
N ILE A 51 -13.54 -3.18 8.21
CA ILE A 51 -14.11 -4.47 7.76
C ILE A 51 -13.20 -5.19 6.76
N ASP A 52 -12.14 -4.52 6.31
CA ASP A 52 -11.09 -5.07 5.44
C ASP A 52 -9.79 -4.28 5.70
N GLY A 53 -8.67 -5.00 5.83
CA GLY A 53 -7.36 -4.48 6.23
C GLY A 53 -6.35 -4.51 5.11
N ASP A 54 -6.49 -3.60 4.15
CA ASP A 54 -5.53 -3.52 3.07
C ASP A 54 -4.22 -2.86 3.50
N LEU A 55 -3.14 -3.45 3.00
CA LEU A 55 -1.76 -3.03 3.17
C LEU A 55 -0.98 -3.65 2.02
N PHE A 56 -0.12 -2.85 1.37
CA PHE A 56 0.80 -3.39 0.39
C PHE A 56 1.94 -4.18 1.06
N CYS A 57 2.22 -5.36 0.55
CA CYS A 57 3.43 -6.12 0.86
C CYS A 57 4.12 -6.60 -0.42
N GLY A 58 5.32 -7.14 -0.26
CA GLY A 58 6.11 -7.68 -1.35
C GLY A 58 6.01 -9.20 -1.44
N TYR A 59 6.06 -9.70 -2.67
CA TYR A 59 6.06 -11.13 -2.99
C TYR A 59 7.26 -11.48 -3.84
N TYR A 60 7.89 -12.62 -3.57
CA TYR A 60 9.02 -13.10 -4.36
C TYR A 60 8.99 -14.61 -4.56
N ARG A 61 9.71 -15.06 -5.58
CA ARG A 61 9.87 -16.47 -5.93
C ARG A 61 11.01 -17.13 -5.15
N LYS A 62 10.68 -17.88 -4.09
CA LYS A 62 11.66 -18.60 -3.25
C LYS A 62 12.55 -19.53 -4.05
N ASP A 63 11.99 -20.29 -4.98
CA ASP A 63 12.74 -21.21 -5.84
C ASP A 63 13.79 -20.50 -6.71
N LEU A 64 13.59 -19.23 -7.04
CA LEU A 64 14.59 -18.41 -7.72
C LEU A 64 15.67 -17.89 -6.74
N PHE A 65 15.27 -17.46 -5.55
CA PHE A 65 16.17 -16.86 -4.55
C PHE A 65 17.02 -17.89 -3.80
N GLU A 66 16.51 -19.10 -3.61
CA GLU A 66 17.18 -20.22 -2.93
C GLU A 66 18.02 -21.06 -3.89
N ASN A 67 17.97 -20.77 -5.19
CA ASN A 67 18.82 -21.43 -6.17
C ASN A 67 20.29 -21.02 -5.97
N LYS A 68 21.14 -21.98 -5.63
CA LYS A 68 22.57 -21.75 -5.32
C LYS A 68 23.34 -21.03 -6.43
N GLN A 69 23.01 -21.28 -7.69
CA GLN A 69 23.66 -20.60 -8.82
C GLN A 69 23.20 -19.15 -8.91
N ASN A 70 21.90 -18.88 -8.75
CA ASN A 70 21.39 -17.50 -8.70
C ASN A 70 22.02 -16.71 -7.55
N MET A 71 22.14 -17.29 -6.35
CA MET A 71 22.81 -16.65 -5.21
C MET A 71 24.27 -16.29 -5.53
N LYS A 72 25.03 -17.22 -6.12
CA LYS A 72 26.43 -17.00 -6.50
C LYS A 72 26.58 -15.93 -7.58
N ASP A 73 25.77 -16.01 -8.64
CA ASP A 73 25.83 -15.09 -9.77
C ASP A 73 25.42 -13.67 -9.36
N PHE A 74 24.38 -13.56 -8.52
CA PHE A 74 23.91 -12.29 -8.00
C PHE A 74 24.99 -11.62 -7.14
N LYS A 75 25.58 -12.37 -6.20
CA LYS A 75 26.68 -11.87 -5.36
C LYS A 75 27.88 -11.43 -6.19
N THR A 76 28.20 -12.17 -7.26
CA THR A 76 29.27 -11.81 -8.19
C THR A 76 28.96 -10.50 -8.93
N LYS A 77 27.71 -10.28 -9.34
CA LYS A 77 27.31 -9.09 -10.10
C LYS A 77 27.16 -7.83 -9.23
N TYR A 78 26.55 -7.94 -8.05
CA TYR A 78 26.16 -6.78 -7.23
C TYR A 78 26.98 -6.62 -5.95
N GLY A 79 27.78 -7.61 -5.56
CA GLY A 79 28.67 -7.54 -4.40
C GLY A 79 28.00 -7.78 -3.04
N TYR A 80 26.72 -8.18 -3.02
CA TYR A 80 25.99 -8.55 -1.79
C TYR A 80 25.11 -9.78 -2.02
N ASP A 81 24.67 -10.43 -0.93
CA ASP A 81 23.91 -11.68 -1.02
C ASP A 81 22.50 -11.46 -1.58
N LEU A 82 22.02 -12.42 -2.38
CA LEU A 82 20.64 -12.43 -2.87
C LEU A 82 19.70 -12.75 -1.71
N ALA A 83 18.85 -11.79 -1.38
CA ALA A 83 17.81 -11.90 -0.36
C ALA A 83 16.62 -11.02 -0.78
N PRO A 84 15.42 -11.19 -0.17
CA PRO A 84 14.31 -10.27 -0.38
C PRO A 84 14.75 -8.81 -0.17
N PRO A 85 14.30 -7.87 -1.01
CA PRO A 85 14.87 -6.52 -1.05
C PRO A 85 14.57 -5.73 0.22
N ASP A 86 15.63 -5.20 0.84
CA ASP A 86 15.53 -4.30 1.98
C ASP A 86 15.36 -2.84 1.55
N THR A 87 15.85 -2.49 0.34
CA THR A 87 15.74 -1.16 -0.25
C THR A 87 15.17 -1.18 -1.67
N TRP A 88 14.58 -0.07 -2.11
CA TRP A 88 14.11 0.06 -3.50
C TRP A 88 15.22 -0.08 -4.53
N ARG A 89 16.45 0.29 -4.18
CA ARG A 89 17.64 0.01 -5.00
C ARG A 89 17.86 -1.50 -5.16
N GLN A 90 17.83 -2.25 -4.07
CA GLN A 90 17.96 -3.71 -4.14
C GLN A 90 16.80 -4.34 -4.92
N TYR A 91 15.58 -3.81 -4.79
CA TYR A 91 14.43 -4.25 -5.60
C TYR A 91 14.74 -4.10 -7.10
N ARG A 92 15.26 -2.95 -7.53
CA ARG A 92 15.67 -2.73 -8.93
C ARG A 92 16.83 -3.64 -9.37
N ASP A 93 17.85 -3.81 -8.53
CA ASP A 93 19.01 -4.67 -8.83
C ASP A 93 18.59 -6.14 -8.99
N ILE A 94 17.70 -6.64 -8.13
CA ILE A 94 17.13 -7.98 -8.24
C ILE A 94 16.24 -8.10 -9.48
N ALA A 95 15.45 -7.07 -9.80
CA ALA A 95 14.63 -7.08 -11.00
C ALA A 95 15.51 -7.16 -12.27
N GLU A 96 16.56 -6.35 -12.36
CA GLU A 96 17.53 -6.42 -13.45
C GLU A 96 18.22 -7.79 -13.51
N PHE A 97 18.60 -8.36 -12.37
CA PHE A 97 19.28 -9.65 -12.32
C PHE A 97 18.47 -10.79 -12.95
N PHE A 98 17.18 -10.87 -12.62
CA PHE A 98 16.32 -11.96 -13.08
C PHE A 98 15.78 -11.75 -14.49
N THR A 99 15.72 -10.50 -14.97
CA THR A 99 15.22 -10.21 -16.31
C THR A 99 16.08 -10.88 -17.39
N GLY A 100 15.45 -11.72 -18.21
CA GLY A 100 16.11 -12.46 -19.30
C GLY A 100 16.75 -13.79 -18.88
N ARG A 101 16.83 -14.11 -17.58
CA ARG A 101 17.27 -15.44 -17.11
C ARG A 101 16.23 -16.52 -17.45
N ILE A 102 16.68 -17.76 -17.56
CA ILE A 102 15.79 -18.91 -17.77
C ILE A 102 15.26 -19.38 -16.41
N GLY A 103 13.93 -19.38 -16.27
CA GLY A 103 13.23 -19.87 -15.10
C GLY A 103 13.11 -21.40 -15.08
N PRO A 104 12.59 -21.97 -13.98
CA PRO A 104 12.42 -23.42 -13.84
C PRO A 104 11.50 -24.05 -14.90
N ASP A 105 10.61 -23.27 -15.51
CA ASP A 105 9.72 -23.70 -16.59
C ASP A 105 10.35 -23.61 -17.99
N GLY A 106 11.64 -23.25 -18.06
CA GLY A 106 12.39 -23.09 -19.30
C GLY A 106 12.12 -21.78 -20.05
N LYS A 107 11.29 -20.87 -19.51
CA LYS A 107 10.98 -19.58 -20.14
C LYS A 107 11.86 -18.46 -19.59
N LYS A 108 11.94 -17.37 -20.36
CA LYS A 108 12.59 -16.14 -19.89
C LYS A 108 11.77 -15.53 -18.76
N LEU A 109 12.46 -15.17 -17.68
CA LEU A 109 11.92 -14.45 -16.54
C LEU A 109 11.96 -12.94 -16.76
N PHE A 110 11.11 -12.27 -16.02
CA PHE A 110 11.12 -10.84 -15.75
C PHE A 110 11.48 -10.61 -14.28
N GLY A 111 12.07 -9.46 -14.01
CA GLY A 111 12.49 -9.10 -12.66
C GLY A 111 11.34 -8.82 -11.73
N ALA A 112 10.36 -8.08 -12.24
CA ALA A 112 9.21 -7.61 -11.50
C ALA A 112 7.95 -7.67 -12.39
N THR A 113 6.78 -7.61 -11.77
CA THR A 113 5.54 -7.23 -12.45
C THR A 113 4.79 -6.30 -11.52
N GLU A 114 4.31 -5.19 -12.06
CA GLU A 114 3.66 -4.10 -11.33
C GLU A 114 2.48 -3.58 -12.16
N VAL A 115 1.66 -2.75 -11.56
CA VAL A 115 0.49 -2.13 -12.18
C VAL A 115 0.92 -0.82 -12.82
N PHE A 116 0.61 -0.62 -14.10
CA PHE A 116 0.95 0.62 -14.85
C PHE A 116 -0.22 1.21 -15.64
N ALA A 117 -1.34 0.51 -15.75
CA ALA A 117 -2.50 1.04 -16.45
C ALA A 117 -3.10 2.21 -15.65
N ARG A 118 -3.36 3.35 -16.32
CA ARG A 118 -4.17 4.44 -15.77
C ARG A 118 -5.57 3.94 -15.43
N GLY A 119 -6.06 4.27 -14.24
CA GLY A 119 -7.33 3.75 -13.72
C GLY A 119 -7.26 2.26 -13.35
N GLY A 120 -6.12 1.61 -13.56
CA GLY A 120 -5.84 0.22 -13.23
C GLY A 120 -5.20 0.05 -11.85
N GLN A 121 -5.15 1.12 -11.05
CA GLN A 121 -4.59 1.18 -9.68
C GLN A 121 -3.06 1.50 -9.58
N GLN A 122 -2.44 2.00 -10.66
CA GLN A 122 -0.99 2.24 -10.74
C GLN A 122 -0.40 3.19 -9.68
N PHE A 123 -1.17 4.15 -9.15
CA PHE A 123 -0.62 5.14 -8.24
C PHE A 123 -0.31 4.55 -6.85
N TRP A 124 -0.89 3.41 -6.46
CA TRP A 124 -0.55 2.74 -5.20
C TRP A 124 0.83 2.07 -5.25
N ASP A 125 1.26 1.55 -6.40
CA ASP A 125 2.64 1.07 -6.64
C ASP A 125 3.65 2.22 -6.53
N LEU A 126 3.29 3.40 -7.07
CA LEU A 126 4.09 4.61 -6.91
C LEU A 126 4.12 5.07 -5.45
N PHE A 127 2.96 5.14 -4.77
CA PHE A 127 2.87 5.61 -3.39
C PHE A 127 3.62 4.71 -2.42
N SER A 128 3.74 3.42 -2.71
CA SER A 128 4.58 2.48 -1.97
C SER A 128 6.06 2.91 -1.93
N ARG A 129 6.59 3.40 -3.06
CA ARG A 129 7.94 3.97 -3.14
C ARG A 129 8.05 5.33 -2.47
N VAL A 130 7.08 6.21 -2.77
CA VAL A 130 7.02 7.56 -2.20
C VAL A 130 7.01 7.53 -0.68
N SER A 131 6.34 6.54 -0.08
CA SER A 131 6.27 6.39 1.38
C SER A 131 7.66 6.28 2.00
N ALA A 132 8.55 5.45 1.45
CA ALA A 132 9.92 5.34 1.94
C ALA A 132 10.71 6.64 1.76
N TYR A 133 10.53 7.34 0.64
CA TYR A 133 11.31 8.54 0.32
C TYR A 133 10.84 9.83 1.00
N THR A 134 9.58 9.91 1.45
CA THR A 134 8.97 11.19 1.86
C THR A 134 8.06 11.15 3.09
N ASN A 135 7.76 9.96 3.64
CA ASN A 135 7.09 9.83 4.94
C ASN A 135 8.13 9.99 6.07
N HIS A 136 8.54 11.23 6.30
CA HIS A 136 9.62 11.56 7.23
C HIS A 136 9.20 11.31 8.69
N PRO A 137 9.95 10.53 9.48
CA PRO A 137 9.55 10.17 10.85
C PRO A 137 9.43 11.40 11.76
N ASP A 138 10.33 12.38 11.62
CA ASP A 138 10.30 13.62 12.41
C ASP A 138 9.30 14.65 11.88
N HIS A 139 8.70 14.42 10.71
CA HIS A 139 7.79 15.36 10.08
C HIS A 139 6.54 14.65 9.52
N PRO A 140 5.69 14.09 10.40
CA PRO A 140 4.45 13.43 9.99
C PRO A 140 3.57 14.37 9.15
N GLY A 141 2.86 13.80 8.18
CA GLY A 141 2.00 14.57 7.27
C GLY A 141 2.75 15.28 6.13
N SER A 142 4.05 15.07 5.94
CA SER A 142 4.81 15.76 4.88
C SER A 142 4.72 15.14 3.49
N ARG A 143 4.15 13.93 3.39
CA ARG A 143 4.24 13.10 2.19
C ARG A 143 3.60 13.78 0.98
N PHE A 144 2.37 14.26 1.11
CA PHE A 144 1.59 14.79 -0.01
C PHE A 144 1.59 16.32 -0.05
N PHE A 145 1.48 16.94 1.12
CA PHE A 145 1.37 18.38 1.30
C PHE A 145 2.29 18.84 2.43
N ASN A 146 2.58 20.12 2.45
CA ASN A 146 3.16 20.76 3.61
C ASN A 146 2.04 20.89 4.68
N PRO A 147 2.17 20.28 5.87
CA PRO A 147 1.10 20.21 6.85
C PRO A 147 0.81 21.54 7.57
N GLU A 148 1.52 22.61 7.24
CA GLU A 148 1.29 23.97 7.78
C GLU A 148 0.63 24.91 6.76
N THR A 149 0.72 24.60 5.47
CA THR A 149 0.30 25.52 4.38
C THR A 149 -0.61 24.87 3.34
N MET A 150 -0.74 23.54 3.39
CA MET A 150 -1.40 22.71 2.38
C MET A 150 -0.79 22.88 0.98
N LYS A 151 0.44 23.38 0.86
CA LYS A 151 1.15 23.47 -0.41
C LYS A 151 1.59 22.08 -0.85
N SER A 152 1.34 21.72 -2.11
CA SER A 152 1.72 20.40 -2.62
C SER A 152 3.23 20.12 -2.45
N GLN A 153 3.57 18.90 -2.02
CA GLN A 153 4.94 18.39 -1.89
C GLN A 153 5.32 17.43 -3.01
N VAL A 154 4.41 17.14 -3.93
CA VAL A 154 4.58 16.06 -4.91
C VAL A 154 5.62 16.32 -5.99
N SER A 155 6.19 17.52 -6.07
CA SER A 155 7.31 17.86 -6.97
C SER A 155 8.68 17.90 -6.29
N ASN A 156 8.76 17.54 -5.00
CA ASN A 156 10.03 17.50 -4.28
C ASN A 156 10.97 16.39 -4.80
N PRO A 157 12.29 16.46 -4.52
CA PRO A 157 13.25 15.45 -4.96
C PRO A 157 12.90 14.01 -4.57
N GLY A 158 12.27 13.78 -3.42
CA GLY A 158 11.79 12.47 -2.98
C GLY A 158 10.74 11.87 -3.91
N TRP A 159 9.73 12.66 -4.28
CA TRP A 159 8.71 12.25 -5.24
C TRP A 159 9.26 12.04 -6.65
N VAL A 160 10.11 12.95 -7.10
CA VAL A 160 10.72 12.87 -8.44
C VAL A 160 11.57 11.61 -8.54
N LYS A 161 12.31 11.25 -7.48
CA LYS A 161 13.04 10.00 -7.39
C LYS A 161 12.10 8.79 -7.42
N ALA A 162 11.02 8.79 -6.64
CA ALA A 162 10.06 7.69 -6.62
C ALA A 162 9.42 7.43 -7.99
N VAL A 163 9.02 8.49 -8.70
CA VAL A 163 8.48 8.41 -10.06
C VAL A 163 9.51 7.90 -11.06
N GLY A 164 10.76 8.35 -10.92
CA GLY A 164 11.87 7.84 -11.72
C GLY A 164 12.11 6.34 -11.51
N ASP A 165 12.20 5.90 -10.25
CA ASP A 165 12.42 4.50 -9.89
C ASP A 165 11.24 3.61 -10.35
N TYR A 166 10.00 4.11 -10.25
CA TYR A 166 8.80 3.42 -10.75
C TYR A 166 8.76 3.35 -12.27
N ALA A 167 9.19 4.39 -12.99
CA ALA A 167 9.28 4.32 -14.45
C ALA A 167 10.43 3.42 -14.92
N ASP A 168 11.55 3.37 -14.18
CA ASP A 168 12.71 2.52 -14.48
C ASP A 168 12.36 1.04 -14.36
N ILE A 169 11.55 0.65 -13.36
CA ILE A 169 11.23 -0.76 -13.13
C ILE A 169 10.48 -1.41 -14.30
N LEU A 170 9.72 -0.62 -15.07
CA LEU A 170 8.93 -1.08 -16.22
C LEU A 170 9.77 -1.84 -17.25
N GLN A 171 11.06 -1.51 -17.40
CA GLN A 171 11.94 -2.21 -18.34
C GLN A 171 12.26 -3.66 -17.93
N PHE A 172 12.08 -3.98 -16.66
CA PHE A 172 12.27 -5.31 -16.07
C PHE A 172 10.95 -6.08 -15.90
N CYS A 173 9.85 -5.52 -16.41
CA CYS A 173 8.53 -6.13 -16.41
C CYS A 173 8.22 -6.83 -17.75
N PRO A 174 7.23 -7.75 -17.79
CA PRO A 174 6.77 -8.36 -19.02
C PRO A 174 6.45 -7.36 -20.15
N PRO A 175 6.67 -7.72 -21.43
CA PRO A 175 6.24 -6.90 -22.55
C PRO A 175 4.75 -6.59 -22.48
N GLY A 176 4.39 -5.32 -22.68
CA GLY A 176 3.03 -4.84 -22.54
C GLY A 176 2.62 -4.45 -21.12
N SER A 177 3.51 -4.57 -20.12
CA SER A 177 3.20 -4.18 -18.74
C SER A 177 2.75 -2.74 -18.56
N ILE A 178 3.08 -1.82 -19.48
CA ILE A 178 2.55 -0.44 -19.45
C ILE A 178 1.01 -0.37 -19.45
N SER A 179 0.35 -1.43 -19.90
CA SER A 179 -1.12 -1.58 -19.91
C SER A 179 -1.63 -2.57 -18.87
N TYR A 180 -0.78 -3.08 -17.97
CA TYR A 180 -1.22 -4.04 -16.96
C TYR A 180 -2.07 -3.34 -15.90
N SER A 181 -3.27 -3.87 -15.73
CA SER A 181 -4.09 -3.67 -14.54
C SER A 181 -3.62 -4.55 -13.39
N LEU A 182 -4.26 -4.40 -12.22
CA LEU A 182 -4.07 -5.28 -11.07
C LEU A 182 -4.21 -6.78 -11.41
N ASP A 183 -5.23 -7.15 -12.18
CA ASP A 183 -5.49 -8.55 -12.54
C ASP A 183 -4.44 -9.10 -13.53
N ASP A 184 -3.99 -8.28 -14.48
CA ASP A 184 -2.92 -8.67 -15.41
C ASP A 184 -1.61 -8.93 -14.67
N MET A 185 -1.26 -8.02 -13.75
CA MET A 185 -0.08 -8.13 -12.90
C MET A 185 -0.14 -9.41 -12.04
N ARG A 186 -1.25 -9.62 -11.30
CA ARG A 186 -1.46 -10.82 -10.47
C ARG A 186 -1.32 -12.10 -11.30
N LYS A 187 -1.95 -12.15 -12.49
CA LYS A 187 -1.83 -13.28 -13.43
C LYS A 187 -0.40 -13.52 -13.89
N ALA A 188 0.37 -12.47 -14.20
CA ALA A 188 1.75 -12.60 -14.63
C ALA A 188 2.63 -13.22 -13.54
N PHE A 189 2.47 -12.77 -12.29
CA PHE A 189 3.18 -13.34 -11.15
C PHE A 189 2.78 -14.81 -10.89
N CYS A 190 1.48 -15.12 -10.83
CA CYS A 190 0.98 -16.49 -10.61
C CYS A 190 1.38 -17.46 -11.73
N LYS A 191 1.57 -16.98 -12.97
CA LYS A 191 2.11 -17.76 -14.11
C LYS A 191 3.63 -17.90 -14.11
N GLY A 192 4.30 -17.39 -13.06
CA GLY A 192 5.73 -17.53 -12.87
C GLY A 192 6.58 -16.66 -13.78
N MET A 193 6.01 -15.65 -14.42
CA MET A 193 6.72 -14.79 -15.36
C MET A 193 7.72 -13.85 -14.66
N ALA A 194 7.40 -13.38 -13.45
CA ALA A 194 8.20 -12.40 -12.72
C ALA A 194 8.80 -12.99 -11.44
N ALA A 195 9.99 -12.51 -11.05
CA ALA A 195 10.65 -12.91 -9.82
C ALA A 195 10.05 -12.24 -8.57
N MET A 196 9.54 -11.00 -8.72
CA MET A 196 8.93 -10.23 -7.65
C MET A 196 7.67 -9.48 -8.09
N THR A 197 6.84 -9.10 -7.12
CA THR A 197 5.79 -8.09 -7.24
C THR A 197 5.56 -7.41 -5.88
N ILE A 198 4.87 -6.28 -5.87
CA ILE A 198 4.32 -5.63 -4.68
C ILE A 198 2.81 -5.46 -4.86
N GLU A 199 2.02 -5.79 -3.85
CA GLU A 199 0.55 -5.70 -3.94
C GLU A 199 -0.14 -5.92 -2.58
N TRP A 200 -1.48 -5.82 -2.54
CA TRP A 200 -2.33 -6.32 -1.43
C TRP A 200 -2.26 -7.84 -1.27
N GLY A 201 -2.94 -8.39 -0.25
CA GLY A 201 -2.85 -9.80 0.14
C GLY A 201 -3.43 -10.82 -0.82
N ASP A 202 -4.27 -10.39 -1.77
CA ASP A 202 -4.87 -11.28 -2.77
C ASP A 202 -3.82 -12.02 -3.58
N THR A 203 -2.70 -11.39 -3.94
CA THR A 203 -1.60 -12.06 -4.66
C THR A 203 -1.13 -13.31 -3.93
N GLY A 204 -1.01 -13.25 -2.59
CA GLY A 204 -0.60 -14.38 -1.78
C GLY A 204 -1.56 -15.57 -1.91
N GLN A 205 -2.86 -15.33 -1.73
CA GLN A 205 -3.88 -16.38 -1.82
C GLN A 205 -4.01 -16.92 -3.24
N MET A 206 -4.01 -16.04 -4.25
CA MET A 206 -4.02 -16.43 -5.66
C MET A 206 -2.81 -17.29 -6.02
N ALA A 207 -1.63 -16.95 -5.49
CA ALA A 207 -0.42 -17.71 -5.75
C ALA A 207 -0.39 -19.07 -5.01
N ALA A 208 -1.18 -19.23 -3.95
CA ALA A 208 -1.34 -20.50 -3.24
C ALA A 208 -2.39 -21.44 -3.87
N ASP A 209 -3.32 -20.90 -4.68
CA ASP A 209 -4.37 -21.68 -5.34
C ASP A 209 -3.81 -22.55 -6.49
N PRO A 210 -3.93 -23.89 -6.41
CA PRO A 210 -3.43 -24.80 -7.44
C PRO A 210 -4.13 -24.67 -8.80
N LYS A 211 -5.33 -24.08 -8.86
CA LYS A 211 -6.05 -23.83 -10.12
C LYS A 211 -5.59 -22.56 -10.83
N ARG A 212 -4.94 -21.65 -10.11
CA ARG A 212 -4.59 -20.30 -10.61
C ARG A 212 -3.09 -20.06 -10.69
N SER A 213 -2.28 -20.85 -9.99
CA SER A 213 -0.86 -20.56 -9.81
C SER A 213 0.06 -21.73 -10.16
N SER A 214 1.06 -21.41 -10.98
CA SER A 214 2.22 -22.25 -11.29
C SER A 214 3.37 -22.09 -10.28
N VAL A 215 3.27 -21.11 -9.38
CA VAL A 215 4.32 -20.77 -8.39
C VAL A 215 3.94 -21.19 -6.98
N ARG A 216 2.88 -21.99 -6.85
CA ARG A 216 2.38 -22.52 -5.57
C ARG A 216 3.48 -23.18 -4.77
N GLY A 217 3.57 -22.82 -3.50
CA GLY A 217 4.59 -23.33 -2.57
C GLY A 217 5.97 -22.68 -2.73
N ASN A 218 6.18 -21.89 -3.79
CA ASN A 218 7.44 -21.21 -4.08
C ASN A 218 7.35 -19.69 -3.88
N VAL A 219 6.38 -19.20 -3.12
CA VAL A 219 6.21 -17.78 -2.82
C VAL A 219 6.68 -17.48 -1.41
N GLY A 220 7.46 -16.41 -1.27
CA GLY A 220 7.78 -15.78 0.00
C GLY A 220 7.34 -14.33 -0.01
N TYR A 221 7.41 -13.70 1.15
CA TYR A 221 6.85 -12.38 1.41
C TYR A 221 7.92 -11.45 2.00
N PHE A 222 7.81 -10.14 1.75
CA PHE A 222 8.67 -9.13 2.38
C PHE A 222 7.90 -7.86 2.68
N ILE A 223 8.34 -7.15 3.74
CA ILE A 223 7.88 -5.78 4.02
C ILE A 223 8.35 -4.90 2.87
N LEU A 224 7.50 -3.96 2.42
CA LEU A 224 7.86 -3.01 1.36
C LEU A 224 9.28 -2.44 1.55
N PRO A 225 10.09 -2.34 0.48
CA PRO A 225 11.45 -1.88 0.59
C PRO A 225 11.55 -0.45 1.15
N GLY A 226 12.66 -0.18 1.81
CA GLY A 226 13.00 1.12 2.36
C GLY A 226 13.98 1.92 1.51
N THR A 227 14.60 2.90 2.15
CA THR A 227 15.66 3.74 1.58
C THR A 227 16.68 4.13 2.65
N HIS A 228 17.93 4.32 2.25
CA HIS A 228 18.95 4.94 3.11
C HIS A 228 18.90 6.47 3.09
N GLU A 229 18.12 7.05 2.18
CA GLU A 229 18.03 8.48 1.94
C GLU A 229 16.55 8.89 1.93
N ILE A 230 16.17 9.78 2.84
CA ILE A 230 14.81 10.31 2.97
C ILE A 230 14.80 11.81 2.79
N TRP A 231 13.82 12.33 2.06
CA TRP A 231 13.74 13.76 1.78
C TRP A 231 13.18 14.53 2.97
N ASN A 232 13.95 15.49 3.47
CA ASN A 232 13.54 16.43 4.50
C ASN A 232 13.07 17.74 3.87
N TYR A 233 11.75 17.92 3.78
CA TYR A 233 11.16 19.11 3.16
C TYR A 233 11.35 20.40 3.97
N LYS A 234 11.62 20.30 5.29
CA LYS A 234 11.80 21.49 6.15
C LYS A 234 13.10 22.20 5.83
N ILE A 235 14.17 21.46 5.58
CA ILE A 235 15.50 22.01 5.27
C ILE A 235 15.90 21.90 3.79
N GLY A 236 15.11 21.18 2.99
CA GLY A 236 15.36 20.99 1.56
C GLY A 236 16.60 20.14 1.27
N LYS A 237 16.82 19.07 2.06
CA LYS A 237 17.97 18.16 1.92
C LYS A 237 17.56 16.70 2.13
N TRP A 238 18.44 15.79 1.75
CA TRP A 238 18.30 14.37 2.07
C TRP A 238 18.94 14.08 3.42
N ASP A 239 18.19 13.40 4.28
CA ASP A 239 18.72 12.81 5.50
C ASP A 239 19.16 11.37 5.20
N HIS A 240 20.31 10.98 5.76
CA HIS A 240 20.94 9.69 5.48
C HIS A 240 20.96 8.81 6.73
N SER A 241 20.63 7.53 6.56
CA SER A 241 20.67 6.54 7.64
C SER A 241 21.45 5.29 7.26
N LYS A 242 22.17 4.72 8.24
CA LYS A 242 22.85 3.42 8.10
C LYS A 242 21.86 2.26 7.93
N ARG A 243 20.69 2.35 8.57
CA ARG A 243 19.61 1.35 8.43
C ARG A 243 18.55 1.91 7.50
N PRO A 244 18.03 1.13 6.53
CA PRO A 244 16.96 1.61 5.68
C PRO A 244 15.74 2.07 6.48
N HIS A 245 15.26 3.28 6.18
CA HIS A 245 13.95 3.71 6.62
C HIS A 245 12.89 2.98 5.80
N LYS A 246 12.01 2.25 6.48
CA LYS A 246 10.84 1.61 5.87
C LYS A 246 9.58 2.31 6.34
N ALA A 247 8.73 2.65 5.39
CA ALA A 247 7.39 3.17 5.66
C ALA A 247 6.40 2.26 4.92
N PRO A 248 5.98 1.12 5.53
CA PRO A 248 4.90 0.30 5.00
C PRO A 248 3.69 1.15 4.66
N PHE A 249 2.98 0.82 3.59
CA PHE A 249 1.96 1.71 3.05
C PHE A 249 0.60 1.02 3.04
N LEU A 250 -0.38 1.62 3.72
CA LEU A 250 -1.73 1.07 3.85
C LEU A 250 -2.48 0.98 2.52
N ALA A 251 -2.05 1.70 1.48
CA ALA A 251 -2.63 1.66 0.13
C ALA A 251 -4.16 1.62 0.18
N PHE A 252 -4.77 2.80 0.34
CA PHE A 252 -6.18 3.09 0.68
C PHE A 252 -6.71 2.58 2.03
N GLY A 253 -6.08 1.56 2.62
CA GLY A 253 -6.35 1.10 4.00
C GLY A 253 -7.55 0.19 4.16
N GLY A 254 -8.09 -0.34 3.05
CA GLY A 254 -9.16 -1.33 3.02
C GLY A 254 -10.54 -0.69 3.00
N TRP A 255 -11.51 -1.37 3.59
CA TRP A 255 -12.89 -0.87 3.65
C TRP A 255 -13.33 -0.64 5.08
N VAL A 256 -14.14 0.40 5.26
CA VAL A 256 -14.79 0.73 6.53
C VAL A 256 -16.30 0.76 6.37
N GLY A 257 -16.99 0.32 7.42
CA GLY A 257 -18.42 0.48 7.60
C GLY A 257 -18.74 1.71 8.45
N SER A 258 -19.61 2.59 7.94
CA SER A 258 -20.17 3.72 8.70
C SER A 258 -21.67 3.87 8.52
N VAL A 259 -22.29 4.60 9.45
CA VAL A 259 -23.72 4.90 9.42
C VAL A 259 -23.93 6.40 9.14
N PRO A 260 -24.80 6.79 8.19
CA PRO A 260 -25.12 8.21 7.96
C PRO A 260 -25.87 8.85 9.14
N LYS A 261 -25.55 10.11 9.48
CA LYS A 261 -26.26 10.92 10.50
C LYS A 261 -27.76 11.03 10.22
N SER A 262 -28.16 11.01 8.94
CA SER A 262 -29.55 11.09 8.51
C SER A 262 -30.34 9.78 8.66
N SER A 263 -29.68 8.66 9.00
CA SER A 263 -30.39 7.38 9.17
C SER A 263 -31.38 7.44 10.33
N THR A 264 -32.58 6.90 10.12
CA THR A 264 -33.60 6.69 11.16
C THR A 264 -33.48 5.33 11.86
N LYS A 265 -32.47 4.52 11.48
CA LYS A 265 -32.21 3.16 11.98
C LYS A 265 -30.74 2.99 12.37
N LYS A 266 -30.20 3.95 13.14
CA LYS A 266 -28.76 4.01 13.43
C LYS A 266 -28.26 2.80 14.22
N GLU A 267 -28.94 2.46 15.31
CA GLU A 267 -28.62 1.31 16.18
C GLU A 267 -28.53 0.02 15.35
N ALA A 268 -29.63 -0.36 14.68
CA ALA A 268 -29.66 -1.55 13.84
C ALA A 268 -28.60 -1.54 12.70
N ALA A 269 -28.26 -0.37 12.17
CA ALA A 269 -27.22 -0.27 11.15
C ALA A 269 -25.80 -0.47 11.73
N TRP A 270 -25.55 0.03 12.95
CA TRP A 270 -24.29 -0.21 13.65
C TRP A 270 -24.18 -1.67 14.11
N ASP A 271 -25.25 -2.26 14.64
CA ASP A 271 -25.30 -3.69 14.97
C ASP A 271 -24.95 -4.56 13.76
N TYR A 272 -25.47 -4.22 12.58
CA TYR A 272 -25.13 -4.92 11.35
C TYR A 272 -23.65 -4.77 10.98
N VAL A 273 -23.06 -3.58 11.11
CA VAL A 273 -21.64 -3.36 10.83
C VAL A 273 -20.76 -4.18 11.79
N MET A 274 -21.10 -4.22 13.08
CA MET A 274 -20.38 -5.01 14.07
C MET A 274 -20.53 -6.51 13.83
N TRP A 275 -21.73 -6.98 13.48
CA TRP A 275 -21.95 -8.37 13.07
C TRP A 275 -21.15 -8.72 11.81
N TYR A 276 -21.21 -7.89 10.77
CA TYR A 276 -20.53 -8.11 9.50
C TYR A 276 -19.01 -8.23 9.69
N GLY A 277 -18.43 -7.30 10.44
CA GLY A 277 -17.00 -7.28 10.75
C GLY A 277 -16.59 -8.14 11.94
N SER A 278 -17.48 -8.93 12.55
CA SER A 278 -17.20 -9.69 13.79
C SER A 278 -16.04 -10.67 13.64
N PRO A 279 -15.33 -11.06 14.72
CA PRO A 279 -14.18 -11.97 14.62
C PRO A 279 -14.48 -13.28 13.88
N GLU A 280 -15.66 -13.86 14.06
CA GLU A 280 -16.06 -15.10 13.36
C GLU A 280 -16.24 -14.89 11.85
N ASN A 281 -17.05 -13.90 11.47
CA ASN A 281 -17.33 -13.60 10.06
C ASN A 281 -16.09 -13.13 9.31
N SER A 282 -15.34 -12.23 9.91
CA SER A 282 -14.12 -11.70 9.30
C SER A 282 -13.01 -12.74 9.20
N LEU A 283 -12.86 -13.65 10.19
CA LEU A 283 -11.94 -14.77 10.07
C LEU A 283 -12.33 -15.72 8.92
N HIS A 284 -13.64 -15.97 8.73
CA HIS A 284 -14.12 -16.72 7.58
C HIS A 284 -13.73 -16.04 6.26
N ASP A 285 -13.90 -14.72 6.17
CA ASP A 285 -13.67 -13.98 4.93
C ASP A 285 -12.20 -13.85 4.57
N VAL A 286 -11.31 -13.56 5.53
CA VAL A 286 -9.87 -13.42 5.27
C VAL A 286 -9.19 -14.72 4.87
N VAL A 287 -9.75 -15.88 5.24
CA VAL A 287 -9.20 -17.19 4.83
C VAL A 287 -9.89 -17.77 3.59
N THR A 288 -10.87 -17.05 3.03
CA THR A 288 -11.62 -17.48 1.85
C THR A 288 -11.13 -16.73 0.61
N SER A 289 -10.47 -17.46 -0.30
CA SER A 289 -9.95 -16.88 -1.54
C SER A 289 -11.05 -16.22 -2.39
N GLY A 290 -10.81 -14.98 -2.80
CA GLY A 290 -11.68 -14.23 -3.71
C GLY A 290 -12.68 -13.30 -3.02
N THR A 291 -12.71 -13.24 -1.69
CA THR A 291 -13.46 -12.23 -0.94
C THR A 291 -12.87 -10.83 -1.12
N GLY A 292 -11.54 -10.76 -1.30
CA GLY A 292 -10.78 -9.50 -1.31
C GLY A 292 -10.56 -8.93 0.10
N VAL A 293 -10.96 -9.64 1.15
CA VAL A 293 -10.81 -9.18 2.55
C VAL A 293 -9.43 -9.61 3.06
N ASN A 294 -8.68 -8.64 3.55
CA ASN A 294 -7.33 -8.76 4.05
C ASN A 294 -7.28 -8.63 5.59
N PRO A 295 -6.23 -9.15 6.26
CA PRO A 295 -6.17 -9.17 7.72
C PRO A 295 -6.15 -7.78 8.39
N TYR A 296 -7.16 -7.49 9.20
CA TYR A 296 -7.21 -6.27 10.03
C TYR A 296 -7.32 -6.51 11.54
N ARG A 297 -7.57 -7.75 11.99
CA ARG A 297 -7.75 -8.09 13.40
C ARG A 297 -6.55 -8.84 13.98
N LEU A 298 -6.26 -8.65 15.27
CA LEU A 298 -5.20 -9.38 16.01
C LEU A 298 -5.44 -10.89 15.91
N SER A 299 -6.69 -11.31 16.11
CA SER A 299 -7.14 -12.70 16.00
C SER A 299 -6.84 -13.33 14.63
N HIS A 300 -6.87 -12.56 13.54
CA HIS A 300 -6.51 -13.07 12.21
C HIS A 300 -5.04 -13.50 12.14
N PHE A 301 -4.14 -12.81 12.84
CA PHE A 301 -2.71 -13.14 12.86
C PHE A 301 -2.38 -14.29 13.81
N THR A 302 -3.19 -14.53 14.85
CA THR A 302 -2.97 -15.63 15.82
C THR A 302 -3.67 -16.92 15.41
N SER A 303 -4.73 -16.86 14.60
CA SER A 303 -5.54 -18.01 14.19
C SER A 303 -4.93 -18.80 13.02
N ILE A 304 -3.64 -19.14 13.11
CA ILE A 304 -2.84 -19.73 12.01
C ILE A 304 -3.48 -20.99 11.41
N ASP A 305 -4.13 -21.83 12.22
CA ASP A 305 -4.73 -23.06 11.73
C ASP A 305 -5.91 -22.80 10.77
N ALA A 306 -6.65 -21.70 10.94
CA ALA A 306 -7.72 -21.31 10.01
C ALA A 306 -7.19 -21.01 8.61
N TRP A 307 -6.00 -20.42 8.51
CA TRP A 307 -5.33 -20.08 7.25
C TRP A 307 -4.86 -21.28 6.45
N THR A 308 -4.86 -22.49 7.04
CA THR A 308 -4.51 -23.71 6.31
C THR A 308 -5.50 -24.07 5.19
N LYS A 309 -6.68 -23.42 5.17
CA LYS A 309 -7.63 -23.46 4.05
C LYS A 309 -7.09 -22.76 2.79
N ALA A 310 -6.27 -21.72 2.95
CA ALA A 310 -5.73 -20.92 1.86
C ALA A 310 -4.24 -21.20 1.58
N PHE A 311 -3.45 -21.47 2.62
CA PHE A 311 -2.00 -21.62 2.56
C PHE A 311 -1.52 -22.93 3.19
N SER A 312 -0.26 -23.31 2.95
CA SER A 312 0.41 -24.22 3.88
C SER A 312 0.63 -23.53 5.23
N LYS A 313 0.74 -24.29 6.33
CA LYS A 313 0.98 -23.71 7.66
C LYS A 313 2.22 -22.82 7.72
N GLN A 314 3.29 -23.22 7.03
CA GLN A 314 4.50 -22.41 6.91
C GLN A 314 4.23 -21.10 6.15
N ALA A 315 3.61 -21.17 4.97
CA ALA A 315 3.34 -19.98 4.17
C ALA A 315 2.39 -19.01 4.89
N ALA A 316 1.37 -19.52 5.61
CA ALA A 316 0.51 -18.71 6.46
C ALA A 316 1.30 -17.96 7.53
N SER A 317 2.17 -18.66 8.26
CA SER A 317 3.00 -18.05 9.32
C SER A 317 3.93 -16.97 8.77
N GLU A 318 4.56 -17.20 7.62
CA GLU A 318 5.47 -16.22 7.00
C GLU A 318 4.71 -15.00 6.46
N TYR A 319 3.59 -15.23 5.77
CA TYR A 319 2.73 -14.18 5.23
C TYR A 319 2.19 -13.27 6.33
N LEU A 320 1.55 -13.86 7.34
CA LEU A 320 0.97 -13.13 8.46
C LEU A 320 2.06 -12.44 9.29
N GLY A 321 3.24 -13.04 9.42
CA GLY A 321 4.38 -12.40 10.08
C GLY A 321 4.83 -11.12 9.37
N VAL A 322 4.88 -11.12 8.03
CA VAL A 322 5.24 -9.93 7.23
C VAL A 322 4.17 -8.85 7.32
N LEU A 323 2.89 -9.21 7.21
CA LEU A 323 1.80 -8.25 7.36
C LEU A 323 1.79 -7.65 8.77
N ARG A 324 1.91 -8.49 9.80
CA ARG A 324 1.95 -8.04 11.19
C ARG A 324 3.11 -7.10 11.46
N ALA A 325 4.32 -7.46 11.03
CA ALA A 325 5.50 -6.61 11.20
C ALA A 325 5.38 -5.28 10.43
N SER A 326 4.67 -5.29 9.30
CA SER A 326 4.37 -4.06 8.55
C SER A 326 3.38 -3.17 9.30
N LEU A 327 2.30 -3.74 9.85
CA LEU A 327 1.28 -3.00 10.60
C LEU A 327 1.78 -2.49 11.96
N ASP A 328 2.64 -3.25 12.64
CA ASP A 328 3.29 -2.86 13.90
C ASP A 328 4.35 -1.77 13.70
N SER A 329 4.72 -1.44 12.46
CA SER A 329 5.69 -0.39 12.19
C SER A 329 5.14 0.98 12.63
N PRO A 330 5.90 1.77 13.42
CA PRO A 330 5.51 3.12 13.80
C PRO A 330 5.53 4.09 12.60
N HIS A 331 6.08 3.66 11.47
CA HIS A 331 6.23 4.46 10.26
C HIS A 331 5.24 4.06 9.16
N THR A 332 4.24 3.24 9.49
CA THR A 332 3.15 2.91 8.56
C THR A 332 2.50 4.19 8.02
N ALA A 333 2.44 4.33 6.71
CA ALA A 333 1.94 5.51 6.03
C ALA A 333 0.46 5.34 5.65
N PRO A 334 -0.45 6.23 6.09
CA PRO A 334 -1.84 6.25 5.62
C PRO A 334 -1.93 6.85 4.23
N ASP A 335 -3.00 6.56 3.49
CA ASP A 335 -3.26 7.19 2.18
C ASP A 335 -3.64 8.67 2.29
N LEU A 336 -3.79 9.35 1.14
CA LEU A 336 -4.36 10.68 1.10
C LEU A 336 -5.84 10.62 1.46
N ARG A 337 -6.23 11.29 2.56
CA ARG A 337 -7.57 11.23 3.15
C ARG A 337 -8.21 12.62 3.21
N ILE A 338 -8.44 13.22 2.05
CA ILE A 338 -9.04 14.56 1.93
C ILE A 338 -10.10 14.60 0.82
N PRO A 339 -11.06 15.54 0.88
CA PRO A 339 -12.02 15.74 -0.20
C PRO A 339 -11.36 15.92 -1.57
N GLY A 340 -11.93 15.29 -2.59
CA GLY A 340 -11.44 15.38 -3.97
C GLY A 340 -10.29 14.41 -4.28
N PHE A 341 -10.11 13.33 -3.50
CA PHE A 341 -9.08 12.30 -3.71
C PHE A 341 -8.95 11.86 -5.19
N HIS A 342 -10.07 11.65 -5.87
CA HIS A 342 -10.09 11.27 -7.28
C HIS A 342 -9.50 12.37 -8.20
N GLU A 343 -9.79 13.65 -7.96
CA GLU A 343 -9.23 14.75 -8.76
C GLU A 343 -7.71 14.83 -8.61
N TYR A 344 -7.19 14.62 -7.39
CA TYR A 344 -5.74 14.62 -7.14
C TYR A 344 -5.04 13.44 -7.82
N THR A 345 -5.58 12.22 -7.67
CA THR A 345 -5.00 11.01 -8.25
C THR A 345 -5.13 11.01 -9.77
N GLU A 346 -6.24 11.48 -10.34
CA GLU A 346 -6.38 11.62 -11.80
C GLU A 346 -5.34 12.59 -12.38
N ALA A 347 -5.11 13.74 -11.74
CA ALA A 347 -4.10 14.70 -12.17
C ALA A 347 -2.69 14.09 -12.20
N LEU A 348 -2.38 13.23 -11.21
CA LEU A 348 -1.14 12.47 -11.12
C LEU A 348 -1.03 11.42 -12.22
N GLU A 349 -2.04 10.55 -12.35
CA GLU A 349 -2.04 9.42 -13.29
C GLU A 349 -1.89 9.86 -14.76
N ILE A 350 -2.48 11.01 -15.13
CA ILE A 350 -2.31 11.58 -16.47
C ILE A 350 -0.84 11.85 -16.77
N GLN A 351 -0.10 12.47 -15.82
CA GLN A 351 1.31 12.76 -16.05
C GLN A 351 2.19 11.52 -15.88
N LEU A 352 1.82 10.61 -14.97
CA LEU A 352 2.50 9.33 -14.79
C LEU A 352 2.51 8.52 -16.09
N GLY A 353 1.38 8.45 -16.79
CA GLY A 353 1.28 7.80 -18.09
C GLY A 353 2.22 8.41 -19.14
N ARG A 354 2.44 9.73 -19.12
CA ARG A 354 3.39 10.40 -20.03
C ARG A 354 4.84 10.09 -19.66
N VAL A 355 5.17 10.02 -18.36
CA VAL A 355 6.50 9.62 -17.88
C VAL A 355 6.81 8.18 -18.29
N LEU A 356 5.87 7.25 -18.09
CA LEU A 356 6.03 5.84 -18.47
C LEU A 356 6.25 5.66 -19.98
N LYS A 357 5.62 6.50 -20.80
CA LYS A 357 5.83 6.55 -22.26
C LYS A 357 7.07 7.33 -22.69
N LYS A 358 7.83 7.90 -21.73
CA LYS A 358 9.01 8.75 -21.95
C LYS A 358 8.72 10.02 -22.76
N GLU A 359 7.48 10.52 -22.71
CA GLU A 359 7.04 11.74 -23.38
C GLU A 359 7.43 13.01 -22.62
N ILE A 360 7.73 12.88 -21.32
CA ILE A 360 8.07 13.98 -20.41
C ILE A 360 9.00 13.47 -19.30
N ALA A 361 9.91 14.32 -18.83
CA ALA A 361 10.77 13.98 -17.70
C ALA A 361 9.99 13.96 -16.38
N ALA A 362 10.39 13.10 -15.44
CA ALA A 362 9.72 12.96 -14.14
C ALA A 362 9.59 14.29 -13.38
N LYS A 363 10.64 15.12 -13.35
CA LYS A 363 10.59 16.43 -12.69
C LYS A 363 9.53 17.36 -13.28
N GLU A 364 9.50 17.48 -14.60
CA GLU A 364 8.56 18.35 -15.31
C GLU A 364 7.12 17.86 -15.13
N ALA A 365 6.90 16.54 -15.24
CA ALA A 365 5.62 15.92 -14.93
C ALA A 365 5.14 16.25 -13.52
N MET A 366 6.00 16.09 -12.51
CA MET A 366 5.63 16.33 -11.13
C MET A 366 5.42 17.82 -10.81
N ASP A 367 6.10 18.74 -11.50
CA ASP A 367 5.79 20.17 -11.42
C ASP A 367 4.39 20.49 -11.93
N ILE A 368 3.98 19.87 -13.04
CA ILE A 368 2.62 19.98 -13.57
C ILE A 368 1.61 19.42 -12.56
N VAL A 369 1.89 18.26 -11.96
CA VAL A 369 1.02 17.65 -10.94
C VAL A 369 0.90 18.56 -9.72
N ALA A 370 2.01 19.07 -9.18
CA ALA A 370 2.00 19.96 -8.02
C ALA A 370 1.15 21.23 -8.27
N GLY A 371 1.32 21.86 -9.44
CA GLY A 371 0.51 23.02 -9.82
C GLY A 371 -0.98 22.69 -10.00
N LYS A 372 -1.34 21.49 -10.45
CA LYS A 372 -2.74 21.03 -10.49
C LYS A 372 -3.28 20.75 -9.09
N TRP A 373 -2.50 20.11 -8.23
CA TRP A 373 -2.89 19.82 -6.86
C TRP A 373 -3.16 21.10 -6.09
N ASP A 374 -2.30 22.11 -6.19
CA ASP A 374 -2.55 23.41 -5.55
C ASP A 374 -3.85 24.06 -6.03
N LYS A 375 -4.18 23.97 -7.33
CA LYS A 375 -5.46 24.47 -7.87
C LYS A 375 -6.67 23.68 -7.37
N ILE A 376 -6.56 22.35 -7.26
CA ILE A 376 -7.63 21.50 -6.69
C ILE A 376 -7.82 21.85 -5.22
N THR A 377 -6.74 22.03 -4.46
CA THR A 377 -6.77 22.46 -3.06
C THR A 377 -7.45 23.82 -2.91
N ASP A 378 -7.15 24.79 -3.77
CA ASP A 378 -7.79 26.11 -3.73
C ASP A 378 -9.28 26.03 -4.06
N LYS A 379 -9.67 25.23 -5.06
CA LYS A 379 -11.07 24.97 -5.44
C LYS A 379 -11.89 24.40 -4.27
N HIS A 380 -11.32 23.47 -3.50
CA HIS A 380 -11.96 22.87 -2.32
C HIS A 380 -11.86 23.73 -1.05
N GLY A 381 -11.17 24.86 -1.12
CA GLY A 381 -10.89 25.74 0.01
C GLY A 381 -9.66 25.28 0.79
N ARG A 382 -8.53 25.98 0.56
CA ARG A 382 -7.21 25.63 1.13
C ARG A 382 -7.20 25.47 2.64
N LYS A 383 -7.83 26.39 3.38
CA LYS A 383 -7.92 26.30 4.85
C LYS A 383 -8.68 25.06 5.30
N LYS A 384 -9.85 24.82 4.72
CA LYS A 384 -10.65 23.62 5.02
C LYS A 384 -9.88 22.33 4.72
N GLN A 385 -9.19 22.29 3.58
CA GLN A 385 -8.34 21.17 3.19
C GLN A 385 -7.17 20.97 4.17
N LEU A 386 -6.56 22.06 4.66
CA LEU A 386 -5.50 22.00 5.65
C LEU A 386 -5.99 21.40 6.98
N ASP A 387 -7.13 21.88 7.48
CA ASP A 387 -7.70 21.43 8.75
C ASP A 387 -8.04 19.93 8.68
N ILE A 388 -8.70 19.49 7.60
CA ILE A 388 -9.00 18.08 7.30
C ILE A 388 -7.71 17.27 7.18
N TYR A 389 -6.72 17.76 6.44
CA TYR A 389 -5.47 17.03 6.24
C TYR A 389 -4.74 16.79 7.55
N ARG A 390 -4.63 17.82 8.41
CA ARG A 390 -3.99 17.71 9.72
C ARG A 390 -4.71 16.71 10.62
N SER A 391 -6.04 16.81 10.73
CA SER A 391 -6.86 15.84 11.48
C SER A 391 -6.65 14.42 10.96
N SER A 392 -6.71 14.20 9.64
CA SER A 392 -6.51 12.89 9.02
C SER A 392 -5.13 12.27 9.24
N MET A 393 -4.13 13.10 9.55
CA MET A 393 -2.76 12.70 9.85
C MET A 393 -2.47 12.58 11.35
N GLY A 394 -3.46 12.88 12.21
CA GLY A 394 -3.30 12.91 13.67
C GLY A 394 -2.45 14.08 14.17
N LEU A 395 -2.52 15.22 13.47
CA LEU A 395 -1.81 16.45 13.85
C LEU A 395 -2.77 17.45 14.50
N ASP A 396 -2.32 18.11 15.57
CA ASP A 396 -3.09 19.15 16.26
C ASP A 396 -3.57 20.25 15.30
N PRO A 397 -4.68 20.95 15.56
CA PRO A 397 -5.05 22.14 14.80
C PRO A 397 -3.96 23.22 14.82
N LEU A 398 -3.85 24.03 13.75
CA LEU A 398 -2.99 25.21 13.78
C LEU A 398 -3.66 26.34 14.61
N PRO A 399 -2.87 27.19 15.28
CA PRO A 399 -3.37 28.36 16.03
C PRO A 399 -4.16 29.36 15.20
#